data_AF-A0A7J8VUZ1-F1
#
_entry.id   AF-A0A7J8VUZ1-F1
#
_cell.length_a   1.000
_cell.length_b   1.000
_cell.length_c   1.000
_cell.angle_alpha   90.00
_cell.angle_beta   90.00
_cell.angle_gamma   90.00
#
_symmetry.space_group_name_H-M   'P 1'
#
loop_
_entity.id
_entity.type
_entity.pdbx_description
1 polymer ?
#
loop_
_entity_poly.entity_id
_entity_poly.type
_entity_poly.pdbx_seq_one_letter_code
_entity_poly.pdbx_strand_id
1 'polypeptide(L)'
;MFSMFKRINAKEHVVGWYSTGPKLRENDLDIHRLFHNYVPNPVLVIIDVQPKELGIPTKAYYDVEEVKENATQKSQKVFVHVPSEIAAHEVEEIGVEHLLRDVKDTTISTLATEVTGKLTALKGLDARLREIRGYLDLVIDEKLPLNHEILYHLQDVFNLLPNLNVNDLIKAFAVQTNDMMLVIYLSSLIRSVIALHNLINNKMLNKEHEKAEDAKPATVQAAS
;
A
#
# COMPACT_ATOMS: atom_id res chain seq x y z
N MET A 1 -33.97 0.45 9.26
CA MET A 1 -32.76 1.22 8.94
C MET A 1 -32.45 1.20 7.44
N PHE A 2 -32.29 0.04 6.79
CA PHE A 2 -32.06 -0.03 5.33
C PHE A 2 -33.11 0.74 4.50
N SER A 3 -34.40 0.59 4.84
CA SER A 3 -35.49 1.33 4.19
C SER A 3 -35.38 2.86 4.33
N MET A 4 -34.73 3.36 5.38
CA MET A 4 -34.51 4.79 5.58
C MET A 4 -33.37 5.29 4.69
N PHE A 5 -32.25 4.56 4.62
CA PHE A 5 -31.14 4.88 3.71
C PHE A 5 -31.58 4.86 2.24
N LYS A 6 -32.34 3.83 1.84
CA LYS A 6 -32.88 3.73 0.47
C LYS A 6 -33.82 4.88 0.09
N ARG A 7 -34.49 5.51 1.07
CA ARG A 7 -35.32 6.71 0.84
C ARG A 7 -34.49 7.96 0.59
N ILE A 8 -33.29 8.05 1.16
CA ILE A 8 -32.39 9.19 0.99
C ILE A 8 -31.57 9.02 -0.30
N ASN A 9 -31.01 7.83 -0.51
CA ASN A 9 -30.23 7.50 -1.69
C ASN A 9 -30.67 6.16 -2.27
N ALA A 10 -31.35 6.20 -3.41
CA ALA A 10 -31.86 5.00 -4.07
C ALA A 10 -30.76 4.14 -4.72
N LYS A 11 -29.55 4.69 -4.91
CA LYS A 11 -28.41 3.97 -5.52
C LYS A 11 -27.70 3.05 -4.52
N GLU A 12 -27.83 3.32 -3.22
CA GLU A 12 -27.22 2.50 -2.17
C GLU A 12 -28.00 1.21 -1.95
N HIS A 13 -27.28 0.09 -1.95
CA HIS A 13 -27.82 -1.24 -1.69
C HIS A 13 -26.88 -1.99 -0.74
N VAL A 14 -27.43 -2.98 -0.05
CA VAL A 14 -26.63 -3.86 0.82
C VAL A 14 -25.78 -4.76 -0.09
N VAL A 15 -24.48 -4.82 0.18
CA VAL A 15 -23.51 -5.65 -0.54
C VAL A 15 -22.88 -6.74 0.33
N GLY A 16 -23.10 -6.69 1.64
CA GLY A 16 -22.45 -7.57 2.59
C GLY A 16 -22.54 -7.05 4.01
N TRP A 17 -21.59 -7.49 4.84
CA TRP A 17 -21.50 -7.12 6.25
C TRP A 17 -20.05 -7.09 6.71
N TYR A 18 -19.80 -6.46 7.85
CA TYR A 18 -18.45 -6.36 8.40
C TYR A 18 -18.41 -6.79 9.87
N SER A 19 -17.24 -7.21 10.31
CA SER A 19 -16.97 -7.59 11.69
C SER A 19 -15.70 -6.92 12.20
N THR A 20 -15.76 -6.39 13.42
CA THR A 20 -14.65 -5.78 14.13
C THR A 20 -13.96 -6.84 14.98
N GLY A 21 -13.02 -7.57 14.39
CA GLY A 21 -12.33 -8.67 15.07
C GLY A 21 -11.05 -9.06 14.35
N PRO A 22 -10.01 -9.55 15.04
CA PRO A 22 -8.71 -9.78 14.41
C PRO A 22 -8.67 -11.03 13.52
N LYS A 23 -9.58 -12.00 13.73
CA LYS A 23 -9.64 -13.30 13.03
C LYS A 23 -11.09 -13.75 12.83
N LEU A 24 -11.32 -14.56 11.79
CA LEU A 24 -12.60 -15.23 11.55
C LEU A 24 -12.98 -16.15 12.73
N ARG A 25 -14.28 -16.23 12.99
CA ARG A 25 -14.91 -17.15 13.93
C ARG A 25 -15.80 -18.13 13.15
N GLU A 26 -16.01 -19.31 13.70
CA GLU A 26 -16.88 -20.32 13.08
C GLU A 26 -18.33 -19.82 12.90
N ASN A 27 -18.83 -19.05 13.87
CA ASN A 27 -20.15 -18.43 13.83
C ASN A 27 -20.32 -17.43 12.66
N ASP A 28 -19.22 -16.90 12.10
CA ASP A 28 -19.31 -15.95 10.99
C ASP A 28 -19.90 -16.61 9.74
N LEU A 29 -19.72 -17.93 9.57
CA LEU A 29 -20.31 -18.68 8.45
C LEU A 29 -21.84 -18.74 8.56
N ASP A 30 -22.36 -18.92 9.78
CA ASP A 30 -23.80 -18.98 10.02
C ASP A 30 -24.45 -17.61 9.85
N ILE A 31 -23.79 -16.54 10.30
CA ILE A 31 -24.23 -15.17 10.04
C ILE A 31 -24.22 -14.88 8.53
N HIS A 32 -23.17 -15.29 7.82
CA HIS A 32 -23.05 -15.05 6.39
C HIS A 32 -24.15 -15.73 5.57
N ARG A 33 -24.58 -16.93 5.97
CA ARG A 33 -25.73 -17.62 5.37
C ARG A 33 -27.04 -16.83 5.50
N LEU A 34 -27.23 -16.10 6.60
CA LEU A 34 -28.42 -15.25 6.76
C LEU A 34 -28.45 -14.11 5.74
N PHE A 35 -27.27 -13.59 5.35
CA PHE A 35 -27.16 -12.50 4.38
C PHE A 35 -27.47 -12.92 2.94
N HIS A 36 -27.40 -14.21 2.61
CA HIS A 36 -27.83 -14.72 1.30
C HIS A 36 -29.32 -14.46 1.02
N ASN A 37 -30.15 -14.34 2.07
CA ASN A 37 -31.56 -14.01 1.90
C ASN A 37 -31.78 -12.57 1.39
N TYR A 38 -30.77 -11.71 1.50
CA TYR A 38 -30.85 -10.30 1.13
C TYR A 38 -30.04 -9.97 -0.12
N VAL A 39 -28.90 -10.63 -0.31
CA VAL A 39 -27.94 -10.36 -1.40
C VAL A 39 -27.47 -11.71 -1.95
N PRO A 40 -27.42 -11.90 -3.28
CA PRO A 40 -26.99 -13.16 -3.87
C PRO A 40 -25.53 -13.52 -3.51
N ASN A 41 -24.63 -12.53 -3.54
CA ASN A 41 -23.20 -12.71 -3.25
C ASN A 41 -22.76 -11.70 -2.17
N PRO A 42 -23.01 -11.98 -0.88
CA PRO A 42 -22.57 -11.09 0.18
C PRO A 42 -21.06 -11.18 0.40
N VAL A 43 -20.43 -10.05 0.71
CA VAL A 43 -19.01 -10.00 1.10
C VAL A 43 -18.88 -9.76 2.60
N LEU A 44 -18.02 -10.53 3.27
CA LEU A 44 -17.61 -10.30 4.66
C LEU A 44 -16.33 -9.46 4.67
N VAL A 45 -16.35 -8.30 5.32
CA VAL A 45 -15.15 -7.49 5.55
C VAL A 45 -14.76 -7.54 7.02
N ILE A 46 -13.58 -8.05 7.31
CA ILE A 46 -12.99 -7.98 8.64
C ILE A 46 -12.18 -6.70 8.74
N ILE A 47 -12.51 -5.89 9.74
CA ILE A 47 -11.82 -4.62 10.03
C ILE A 47 -11.03 -4.80 11.33
N ASP A 48 -9.72 -4.65 11.23
CA ASP A 48 -8.86 -4.62 12.40
C ASP A 48 -8.93 -3.25 13.08
N VAL A 49 -9.40 -3.24 14.33
CA VAL A 49 -9.53 -2.02 15.13
C VAL A 49 -8.18 -1.62 15.73
N GLN A 50 -7.25 -2.56 15.86
CA GLN A 50 -5.92 -2.28 16.39
C GLN A 50 -5.01 -1.87 15.23
N PRO A 51 -4.49 -0.63 15.22
CA PRO A 51 -3.60 -0.18 14.16
C PRO A 51 -2.33 -1.02 14.19
N LYS A 52 -2.06 -1.71 13.09
CA LYS A 52 -0.80 -2.43 12.86
C LYS A 52 0.11 -1.57 12.01
N GLU A 53 1.42 -1.72 12.20
CA GLU A 53 2.42 -0.98 11.42
C GLU A 53 2.44 -1.35 9.93
N LEU A 54 1.80 -2.46 9.54
CA LEU A 54 2.00 -3.07 8.23
C LEU A 54 0.71 -3.63 7.63
N GLY A 55 0.45 -3.23 6.38
CA GLY A 55 -0.68 -3.70 5.59
C GLY A 55 -1.94 -2.87 5.78
N ILE A 56 -2.97 -3.21 5.00
CA ILE A 56 -4.28 -2.58 5.08
C ILE A 56 -5.07 -3.27 6.21
N PRO A 57 -5.77 -2.53 7.09
CA PRO A 57 -6.50 -3.12 8.22
C PRO A 57 -7.77 -3.88 7.81
N THR A 58 -8.11 -3.90 6.52
CA THR A 58 -9.29 -4.56 5.99
C THR A 58 -8.91 -5.87 5.29
N LYS A 59 -9.68 -6.93 5.54
CA LYS A 59 -9.61 -8.19 4.80
C LYS A 59 -11.01 -8.55 4.30
N ALA A 60 -11.15 -8.77 3.01
CA ALA A 60 -12.42 -9.15 2.41
C ALA A 60 -12.48 -10.65 2.15
N TYR A 61 -13.64 -11.24 2.35
CA TYR A 61 -13.93 -12.65 2.15
C TYR A 61 -15.29 -12.85 1.49
N TYR A 62 -15.40 -13.83 0.61
CA TYR A 62 -16.66 -14.32 0.07
C TYR A 62 -16.74 -15.83 0.29
N ASP A 63 -17.95 -16.39 0.35
CA ASP A 63 -18.13 -17.81 0.53
C ASP A 63 -18.07 -18.56 -0.81
N VAL A 64 -17.34 -19.67 -0.81
CA VAL A 64 -17.29 -20.63 -1.91
C VAL A 64 -17.67 -22.00 -1.38
N GLU A 65 -18.48 -22.72 -2.13
CA GLU A 65 -18.74 -24.13 -1.85
C GLU A 65 -17.56 -24.97 -2.35
N GLU A 66 -16.75 -25.44 -1.41
CA GLU A 66 -15.61 -26.29 -1.73
C GLU A 66 -16.04 -27.76 -1.62
N VAL A 67 -15.93 -28.49 -2.74
CA VAL A 67 -16.12 -29.93 -2.76
C VAL A 67 -14.77 -30.58 -2.51
N LYS A 68 -14.51 -31.00 -1.27
CA LYS A 68 -13.28 -31.74 -0.96
C LYS A 68 -13.25 -33.06 -1.75
N GLU A 69 -12.11 -33.36 -2.38
CA GLU A 69 -11.89 -34.59 -3.16
C GLU A 69 -12.02 -35.88 -2.34
N ASN A 70 -12.00 -35.79 -1.00
CA ASN A 70 -12.30 -36.92 -0.13
C ASN A 70 -13.82 -37.18 -0.14
N ALA A 71 -14.22 -38.13 -0.99
CA ALA A 71 -15.56 -38.54 -1.43
C ALA A 71 -16.63 -38.88 -0.36
N THR A 72 -16.52 -38.40 0.89
CA THR A 72 -17.45 -38.72 1.98
C THR A 72 -17.85 -37.53 2.86
N GLN A 73 -17.27 -36.34 2.70
CA GLN A 73 -17.67 -35.16 3.48
C GLN A 73 -18.63 -34.27 2.69
N LYS A 74 -19.71 -33.82 3.34
CA LYS A 74 -20.68 -32.86 2.80
C LYS A 74 -19.92 -31.60 2.34
N SER A 75 -20.38 -31.00 1.24
CA SER A 75 -19.88 -29.71 0.77
C SER A 75 -19.86 -28.70 1.93
N GLN A 76 -18.68 -28.16 2.22
CA GLN A 76 -18.51 -27.16 3.26
C GLN A 76 -18.28 -25.80 2.58
N LYS A 77 -19.05 -24.80 2.99
CA LYS A 77 -18.80 -23.42 2.58
C LYS A 77 -17.56 -22.91 3.31
N VAL A 78 -16.57 -22.46 2.55
CA VAL A 78 -15.31 -21.92 3.03
C VAL A 78 -15.18 -20.47 2.57
N PHE A 79 -14.58 -19.63 3.42
CA PHE A 79 -14.30 -18.26 3.05
C PHE A 79 -13.00 -18.15 2.26
N VAL A 80 -13.10 -17.60 1.06
CA VAL A 80 -11.95 -17.30 0.20
C VAL A 80 -11.64 -15.80 0.32
N HIS A 81 -10.36 -15.49 0.51
CA HIS A 81 -9.90 -14.10 0.61
C HIS A 81 -9.95 -13.40 -0.74
N VAL A 82 -10.48 -12.17 -0.76
CA VAL A 82 -10.49 -11.28 -1.92
C VAL A 82 -9.50 -10.14 -1.69
N PRO A 83 -8.63 -9.82 -2.66
CA PRO A 83 -7.81 -8.62 -2.59
C PRO A 83 -8.67 -7.37 -2.34
N SER A 84 -8.32 -6.59 -1.33
CA SER A 84 -9.04 -5.38 -0.94
C SER A 84 -8.11 -4.18 -0.95
N GLU A 85 -8.60 -3.05 -1.45
CA GLU A 85 -7.95 -1.75 -1.35
C GLU A 85 -8.90 -0.72 -0.73
N ILE A 86 -8.34 0.30 -0.08
CA ILE A 86 -9.10 1.43 0.44
C ILE A 86 -8.96 2.57 -0.56
N ALA A 87 -10.05 2.88 -1.25
CA ALA A 87 -10.16 4.04 -2.12
C ALA A 87 -11.04 5.11 -1.45
N ALA A 88 -10.85 6.36 -1.84
CA ALA A 88 -11.64 7.50 -1.38
C ALA A 88 -12.31 8.18 -2.57
N HIS A 89 -13.49 8.74 -2.35
CA HIS A 89 -14.10 9.68 -3.31
C HIS A 89 -13.54 11.10 -3.12
N GLU A 90 -13.68 11.98 -4.12
CA GLU A 90 -13.10 13.34 -4.09
C GLU A 90 -13.46 14.12 -2.81
N VAL A 91 -14.73 14.05 -2.39
CA VAL A 91 -15.20 14.72 -1.16
C VAL A 91 -14.60 14.12 0.12
N GLU A 92 -14.30 12.82 0.12
CA GLU A 92 -13.68 12.13 1.25
C GLU A 92 -12.18 12.39 1.30
N GLU A 93 -11.52 12.45 0.14
CA GLU A 93 -10.10 12.75 0.02
C GLU A 93 -9.78 14.12 0.62
N ILE A 94 -10.55 15.15 0.27
CA ILE A 94 -10.40 16.50 0.85
C ILE A 94 -10.57 16.46 2.38
N GLY A 95 -11.56 15.70 2.87
CA GLY A 95 -11.81 15.55 4.30
C GLY A 95 -10.65 14.87 5.04
N VAL A 96 -10.13 13.78 4.48
CA VAL A 96 -9.00 13.03 5.05
C VAL A 96 -7.72 13.84 4.98
N GLU A 97 -7.44 14.51 3.86
CA GLU A 97 -6.27 15.37 3.71
C GLU A 97 -6.29 16.50 4.74
N HIS A 98 -7.45 17.13 4.96
CA HIS A 98 -7.60 18.17 5.96
C HIS A 98 -7.28 17.66 7.38
N LEU A 99 -7.75 16.46 7.74
CA LEU A 99 -7.48 15.84 9.04
C LEU A 99 -6.00 15.43 9.22
N LEU A 100 -5.31 15.13 8.12
CA LEU A 100 -3.93 14.67 8.13
C LEU A 100 -2.90 15.78 7.94
N ARG A 101 -3.31 17.04 7.87
CA ARG A 101 -2.41 18.19 7.64
C ARG A 101 -1.28 18.28 8.65
N ASP A 102 -1.53 17.91 9.90
CA ASP A 102 -0.54 17.97 10.98
C ASP A 102 0.37 16.72 11.06
N VAL A 103 0.01 15.66 10.31
CA VAL A 103 0.70 14.36 10.35
C VAL A 103 1.48 14.09 9.05
N LYS A 104 0.97 14.55 7.91
CA LYS A 104 1.62 14.39 6.61
C LYS A 104 2.54 15.58 6.33
N ASP A 105 3.84 15.32 6.34
CA ASP A 105 4.82 16.26 5.78
C ASP A 105 4.70 16.27 4.24
N THR A 106 4.02 17.28 3.69
CA THR A 106 3.97 17.54 2.23
C THR A 106 5.35 17.90 1.65
N THR A 107 6.35 18.07 2.51
CA THR A 107 7.75 18.38 2.13
C THR A 107 8.57 17.13 1.79
N ILE A 108 8.02 15.92 1.99
CA ILE A 108 8.72 14.67 1.70
C ILE A 108 8.98 14.59 0.18
N SER A 109 10.27 14.55 -0.16
CA SER A 109 10.74 14.36 -1.54
C SER A 109 10.22 13.04 -2.12
N THR A 110 9.93 13.03 -3.42
CA THR A 110 9.49 11.83 -4.16
C THR A 110 10.40 10.64 -3.93
N LEU A 111 11.72 10.85 -3.87
CA LEU A 111 12.70 9.80 -3.58
C LEU A 111 12.51 9.18 -2.18
N ALA A 112 12.25 10.00 -1.17
CA ALA A 112 12.05 9.52 0.19
C ALA A 112 10.78 8.65 0.28
N THR A 113 9.72 9.04 -0.43
CA THR A 113 8.49 8.23 -0.56
C THR A 113 8.76 6.90 -1.24
N GLU A 114 9.51 6.87 -2.35
CA GLU A 114 9.86 5.62 -3.04
C GLU A 114 10.71 4.69 -2.17
N VAL A 115 11.72 5.23 -1.48
CA VAL A 115 12.57 4.45 -0.56
C VAL A 115 11.74 3.87 0.59
N THR A 116 10.86 4.68 1.16
CA THR A 116 9.94 4.23 2.22
C THR A 116 8.99 3.16 1.70
N GLY A 117 8.48 3.29 0.48
CA GLY A 117 7.67 2.26 -0.19
C GLY A 117 8.40 0.94 -0.33
N LYS A 118 9.66 0.95 -0.79
CA LYS A 118 10.51 -0.25 -0.89
C LYS A 118 10.76 -0.88 0.49
N LEU A 119 11.08 -0.08 1.51
CA LEU A 119 11.29 -0.55 2.87
C LEU A 119 10.03 -1.25 3.43
N THR A 120 8.87 -0.61 3.26
CA THR A 120 7.58 -1.16 3.70
C THR A 120 7.24 -2.45 2.96
N ALA A 121 7.51 -2.54 1.65
CA ALA A 121 7.33 -3.77 0.89
C ALA A 121 8.21 -4.92 1.38
N LEU A 122 9.49 -4.64 1.71
CA LEU A 122 10.41 -5.62 2.30
C LEU A 122 9.94 -6.10 3.68
N LYS A 123 9.49 -5.18 4.55
CA LYS A 123 8.87 -5.55 5.83
C LYS A 123 7.63 -6.43 5.62
N GLY A 124 6.82 -6.10 4.60
CA GLY A 124 5.68 -6.89 4.14
C GLY A 124 6.04 -8.33 3.82
N LEU A 125 7.09 -8.49 3.01
CA LEU A 125 7.59 -9.81 2.62
C LEU A 125 8.13 -10.61 3.81
N ASP A 126 8.93 -10.00 4.69
CA ASP A 126 9.44 -10.65 5.92
C ASP A 126 8.29 -11.13 6.81
N ALA A 127 7.26 -10.31 7.03
CA ALA A 127 6.09 -10.69 7.82
C ALA A 127 5.36 -11.90 7.21
N ARG A 128 5.20 -11.95 5.88
CA ARG A 128 4.56 -13.08 5.18
C ARG A 128 5.40 -14.36 5.25
N LEU A 129 6.72 -14.26 5.08
CA LEU A 129 7.62 -15.41 5.22
C LEU A 129 7.60 -15.98 6.65
N ARG A 130 7.53 -15.12 7.67
CA ARG A 130 7.35 -15.54 9.07
C ARG A 130 6.01 -16.23 9.31
N GLU A 131 4.94 -15.76 8.69
CA GLU A 131 3.61 -16.39 8.76
C GLU A 131 3.62 -17.79 8.14
N ILE A 132 4.25 -17.95 6.96
CA ILE A 132 4.43 -19.25 6.30
C ILE A 132 5.24 -20.20 7.19
N ARG A 133 6.36 -19.72 7.74
CA ARG A 133 7.16 -20.51 8.70
C ARG A 133 6.33 -20.93 9.90
N GLY A 134 5.57 -20.02 10.50
CA GLY A 134 4.72 -20.32 11.65
C GLY A 134 3.66 -21.39 11.34
N TYR A 135 3.09 -21.39 10.13
CA TYR A 135 2.21 -22.47 9.68
C TYR A 135 2.94 -23.81 9.59
N LEU A 136 4.13 -23.84 8.98
CA LEU A 136 4.93 -25.07 8.86
C LEU A 136 5.35 -25.61 10.23
N ASP A 137 5.75 -24.75 11.16
CA ASP A 137 6.08 -25.14 12.54
C ASP A 137 4.87 -25.78 13.24
N LEU A 138 3.65 -25.26 13.03
CA LEU A 138 2.41 -25.83 13.58
C LEU A 138 2.03 -27.19 12.97
N VAL A 139 2.37 -27.42 11.71
CA VAL A 139 2.16 -28.70 11.02
C VAL A 139 3.17 -29.75 11.51
N ILE A 140 4.43 -29.36 11.72
CA ILE A 140 5.47 -30.24 12.29
C ILE A 140 5.11 -30.62 13.74
N ASP A 141 4.57 -29.69 14.51
CA ASP A 141 4.07 -29.90 15.87
C ASP A 141 2.76 -30.75 15.94
N GLU A 142 2.23 -31.22 14.81
CA GLU A 142 0.97 -31.97 14.68
C GLU A 142 -0.28 -31.25 15.24
N LYS A 143 -0.23 -29.93 15.44
CA LYS A 143 -1.36 -29.13 15.97
C LYS A 143 -2.41 -28.82 14.91
N LEU A 144 -2.01 -28.77 13.63
CA LEU A 144 -2.91 -28.55 12.49
C LEU A 144 -2.77 -29.68 11.46
N PRO A 145 -3.88 -30.12 10.83
CA PRO A 145 -3.83 -31.11 9.77
C PRO A 145 -3.13 -30.54 8.53
N LEU A 146 -2.43 -31.42 7.81
CA LEU A 146 -1.69 -31.08 6.61
C LEU A 146 -2.62 -30.68 5.46
N ASN A 147 -2.65 -29.39 5.08
CA ASN A 147 -3.28 -28.98 3.83
C ASN A 147 -2.32 -29.14 2.65
N HIS A 148 -2.65 -30.03 1.72
CA HIS A 148 -1.82 -30.37 0.57
C HIS A 148 -1.80 -29.26 -0.48
N GLU A 149 -2.89 -28.49 -0.64
CA GLU A 149 -2.93 -27.36 -1.58
C GLU A 149 -1.92 -26.28 -1.24
N ILE A 150 -1.81 -25.94 0.06
CA ILE A 150 -0.84 -24.96 0.55
C ILE A 150 0.59 -25.42 0.26
N LEU A 151 0.86 -26.73 0.41
CA LEU A 151 2.17 -27.29 0.09
C LEU A 151 2.48 -27.26 -1.41
N TYR A 152 1.50 -27.55 -2.26
CA TYR A 152 1.68 -27.44 -3.71
C TYR A 152 2.01 -26.00 -4.12
N HIS A 153 1.27 -25.02 -3.61
CA HIS A 153 1.58 -23.61 -3.85
C HIS A 153 2.97 -23.23 -3.33
N LEU A 154 3.36 -23.72 -2.16
CA LEU A 154 4.69 -23.46 -1.61
C LEU A 154 5.79 -24.08 -2.49
N GLN A 155 5.57 -25.30 -3.01
CA GLN A 155 6.48 -25.94 -3.95
C GLN A 155 6.60 -25.17 -5.25
N ASP A 156 5.49 -24.68 -5.81
CA ASP A 156 5.49 -23.83 -6.99
C ASP A 156 6.29 -22.54 -6.76
N VAL A 157 6.13 -21.90 -5.60
CA VAL A 157 6.92 -20.73 -5.22
C VAL A 157 8.42 -21.03 -5.24
N PHE A 158 8.85 -22.17 -4.70
CA PHE A 158 10.27 -22.56 -4.73
C PHE A 158 10.76 -22.89 -6.14
N ASN A 159 9.93 -23.53 -6.96
CA ASN A 159 10.26 -23.87 -8.35
C ASN A 159 10.36 -22.62 -9.24
N LEU A 160 9.59 -21.57 -8.93
CA LEU A 160 9.61 -20.29 -9.63
C LEU A 160 10.72 -19.35 -9.17
N LEU A 161 11.51 -19.73 -8.15
CA LEU A 161 12.65 -18.91 -7.75
C LEU A 161 13.66 -18.82 -8.90
N PRO A 162 13.95 -17.60 -9.38
CA PRO A 162 14.83 -17.44 -10.53
C PRO A 162 16.24 -17.87 -10.17
N ASN A 163 16.87 -18.64 -11.05
CA ASN A 163 18.30 -18.92 -10.92
C ASN A 163 19.09 -17.66 -11.30
N LEU A 164 19.67 -17.01 -10.29
CA LEU A 164 20.39 -15.74 -10.47
C LEU A 164 21.79 -15.90 -11.06
N ASN A 165 22.32 -17.13 -11.16
CA ASN A 165 23.70 -17.39 -11.60
C ASN A 165 23.82 -17.66 -13.11
N VAL A 166 22.88 -17.13 -13.90
CA VAL A 166 22.92 -17.23 -15.36
C VAL A 166 23.77 -16.08 -15.92
N ASN A 167 24.79 -16.39 -16.72
CA ASN A 167 25.71 -15.40 -17.28
C ASN A 167 24.97 -14.29 -18.06
N ASP A 168 23.90 -14.62 -18.77
CA ASP A 168 23.08 -13.65 -19.50
C ASP A 168 22.39 -12.65 -18.57
N LEU A 169 21.92 -13.10 -17.41
CA LEU A 169 21.28 -12.25 -16.41
C LEU A 169 22.31 -11.31 -15.76
N ILE A 170 23.51 -11.81 -15.44
CA ILE A 170 24.60 -10.99 -14.90
C ILE A 170 25.00 -9.90 -15.90
N LYS A 171 25.12 -10.28 -17.18
CA LYS A 171 25.42 -9.32 -18.27
C LYS A 171 24.30 -8.29 -18.42
N ALA A 172 23.04 -8.72 -18.39
CA ALA A 172 21.88 -7.81 -18.46
C ALA A 172 21.86 -6.82 -17.28
N PHE A 173 22.12 -7.27 -16.05
CA PHE A 173 22.24 -6.39 -14.89
C PHE A 173 23.38 -5.38 -15.03
N ALA A 174 24.53 -5.80 -15.54
CA ALA A 174 25.67 -4.91 -15.76
C ALA A 174 25.34 -3.82 -16.81
N VAL A 175 24.71 -4.20 -17.92
CA VAL A 175 24.26 -3.25 -18.96
C VAL A 175 23.25 -2.26 -18.38
N GLN A 176 22.20 -2.76 -17.71
CA GLN A 176 21.18 -1.91 -17.10
C GLN A 176 21.76 -0.94 -16.05
N THR A 177 22.73 -1.40 -15.26
CA THR A 177 23.40 -0.56 -14.25
C THR A 177 24.23 0.54 -14.91
N ASN A 178 24.93 0.22 -16.00
CA ASN A 178 25.70 1.21 -16.76
C ASN A 178 24.78 2.28 -17.37
N ASP A 179 23.69 1.86 -18.01
CA ASP A 179 22.71 2.78 -18.61
C ASP A 179 22.09 3.71 -17.55
N MET A 180 21.71 3.16 -16.39
CA MET A 180 21.19 3.96 -15.27
C MET A 180 22.25 4.96 -14.76
N MET A 181 23.50 4.53 -14.61
CA MET A 181 24.58 5.38 -14.12
C MET A 181 24.88 6.53 -15.09
N LEU A 182 24.78 6.29 -16.40
CA LEU A 182 24.91 7.33 -17.42
C LEU A 182 23.82 8.40 -17.28
N VAL A 183 22.56 8.01 -17.07
CA VAL A 183 21.44 8.94 -16.86
C VAL A 183 21.63 9.75 -15.57
N ILE A 184 22.08 9.11 -14.49
CA ILE A 184 22.38 9.80 -13.23
C ILE A 184 23.48 10.84 -13.43
N TYR A 185 24.55 10.48 -14.13
CA TYR A 185 25.67 11.38 -14.41
C TYR A 185 25.22 12.59 -15.24
N LEU A 186 24.52 12.37 -16.35
CA LEU A 186 23.99 13.46 -17.17
C LEU A 186 23.06 14.39 -16.36
N SER A 187 22.17 13.82 -15.54
CA SER A 187 21.26 14.58 -14.67
C SER A 187 22.02 15.46 -13.66
N SER A 188 23.11 14.94 -13.10
CA SER A 188 23.98 15.69 -12.17
C SER A 188 24.73 16.85 -12.84
N LEU A 189 25.16 16.68 -14.09
CA LEU A 189 25.81 17.73 -14.86
C LEU A 189 24.82 18.85 -15.19
N ILE A 190 23.63 18.49 -15.68
CA ILE A 190 22.55 19.46 -15.95
C ILE A 190 22.21 20.24 -14.69
N ARG A 191 22.06 19.56 -13.54
CA ARG A 191 21.79 20.21 -12.25
C ARG A 191 22.89 21.19 -11.85
N SER A 192 24.16 20.84 -12.07
CA SER A 192 25.30 21.71 -11.79
C SER A 192 25.31 22.97 -12.66
N VAL A 193 25.00 22.83 -13.96
CA VAL A 193 24.90 23.97 -14.90
C VAL A 193 23.74 24.89 -14.52
N ILE A 194 22.57 24.34 -14.18
CA ILE A 194 21.41 25.12 -13.71
C ILE A 194 21.74 25.85 -12.41
N ALA A 195 22.37 25.17 -11.45
CA ALA A 195 22.77 25.79 -10.19
C ALA A 195 23.76 26.95 -10.40
N LEU A 196 24.72 26.79 -11.32
CA LEU A 196 25.66 27.85 -11.67
C LEU A 196 24.95 29.03 -12.35
N HIS A 197 24.05 28.78 -13.30
CA HIS A 197 23.27 29.82 -13.96
C HIS A 197 22.42 30.61 -12.96
N ASN A 198 21.73 29.91 -12.04
CA ASN A 198 20.94 30.53 -10.99
C ASN A 198 21.83 31.36 -10.03
N LEU A 199 23.02 30.88 -9.69
CA LEU A 199 23.96 31.62 -8.84
C LEU A 199 24.43 32.92 -9.51
N ILE A 200 24.73 32.87 -10.81
CA ILE A 200 25.13 34.05 -11.60
C ILE A 200 23.98 35.06 -11.63
N ASN A 201 22.77 34.62 -11.95
CA ASN A 201 21.59 35.50 -12.01
C ASN A 201 21.29 36.13 -10.64
N ASN A 202 21.32 35.34 -9.57
CA ASN A 202 21.14 35.85 -8.20
C ASN A 202 22.22 36.88 -7.83
N LYS A 203 23.47 36.66 -8.23
CA LYS A 203 24.56 37.63 -7.97
C LYS A 203 24.37 38.92 -8.76
N MET A 204 23.91 38.86 -10.00
CA MET A 204 23.62 40.05 -10.80
C MET A 204 22.46 40.85 -10.20
N LEU A 205 21.35 40.18 -9.87
CA LEU A 205 20.19 40.80 -9.22
C LEU A 205 20.59 41.46 -7.89
N ASN A 206 21.32 40.76 -7.02
CA ASN A 206 21.77 41.34 -5.75
C ASN A 206 22.63 42.59 -5.96
N LYS A 207 23.53 42.57 -6.96
CA LYS A 207 24.38 43.73 -7.28
C LYS A 207 23.56 44.91 -7.83
N GLU A 208 22.50 44.66 -8.58
CA GLU A 208 21.57 45.69 -9.05
C GLU A 208 20.75 46.27 -7.88
N HIS A 209 20.29 45.42 -6.96
CA HIS A 209 19.60 45.84 -5.75
C HIS A 209 20.49 46.69 -4.84
N GLU A 210 21.74 46.30 -4.59
CA GLU A 210 22.72 47.08 -3.83
C GLU A 210 22.92 48.47 -4.45
N LYS A 211 23.12 48.54 -5.77
CA LYS A 211 23.25 49.83 -6.48
C LYS A 211 21.99 50.69 -6.39
N ALA A 212 20.80 50.09 -6.41
CA ALA A 212 19.54 50.82 -6.29
C ALA A 212 19.29 51.32 -4.85
N GLU A 213 19.74 50.59 -3.84
CA GLU A 213 19.71 51.00 -2.44
C GLU A 213 20.68 52.17 -2.17
N ASP A 214 21.91 52.07 -2.69
CA ASP A 214 22.90 53.16 -2.62
C ASP A 214 22.45 54.44 -3.34
N ALA A 215 21.58 54.29 -4.35
CA ALA A 215 21.01 55.41 -5.10
C ALA A 215 19.77 56.05 -4.44
N LYS A 216 19.19 55.44 -3.38
CA LYS A 216 18.10 56.07 -2.64
C LYS A 216 18.68 57.18 -1.75
N PRO A 217 18.24 58.45 -1.90
CA PRO A 217 18.74 59.52 -1.06
C PRO A 217 18.37 59.26 0.40
N ALA A 218 19.34 59.38 1.30
CA ALA A 218 19.12 59.39 2.73
C ALA A 218 18.03 60.43 3.05
N THR A 219 16.84 59.97 3.45
CA THR A 219 15.82 60.85 4.01
C THR A 219 16.37 61.36 5.33
N VAL A 220 17.05 62.50 5.28
CA VAL A 220 17.45 63.26 6.45
C VAL A 220 16.16 63.65 7.16
N GLN A 221 15.80 62.91 8.21
CA GLN A 221 14.87 63.40 9.22
C GLN A 221 15.55 64.61 9.86
N ALA A 222 15.21 65.79 9.36
CA ALA A 222 15.61 67.05 9.95
C ALA A 222 14.92 67.15 11.32
N ALA A 223 15.67 66.88 12.39
CA ALA A 223 15.31 67.29 13.73
C ALA A 223 15.52 68.81 13.83
N SER A 224 14.43 69.56 13.93
CA SER A 224 14.35 70.92 14.47
C SER A 224 12.91 71.21 14.87
#